data_AF-A0A7C5N1Y3-F1
#
_entry.id   AF-A0A7C5N1Y3-F1
#
_cell.length_a   1.000
_cell.length_b   1.000
_cell.length_c   1.000
_cell.angle_alpha   90.00
_cell.angle_beta   90.00
_cell.angle_gamma   90.00
#
_symmetry.space_group_name_H-M   'P 1'
#
loop_
_entity.id
_entity.type
_entity.pdbx_description
1 polymer ?
#
loop_
_entity_poly.entity_id
_entity_poly.type
_entity_poly.pdbx_seq_one_letter_code
_entity_poly.pdbx_strand_id
1 'polypeptide(L)'
;MVNSMGYTVTEKGTVTIPAEIRKKYGLKKGSVVEFIETDEGILLIPVVPLEELFGIDKARREEIYQIIRELQEERRREASEEE
;
A
#
# COMPACT_ATOMS: atom_id res chain seq x y z
N MET A 1 -18.24 -15.99 -2.77
CA MET A 1 -19.38 -15.20 -2.27
C MET A 1 -18.96 -13.75 -2.23
N VAL A 2 -19.69 -12.86 -2.90
CA VAL A 2 -19.49 -11.41 -2.73
C VAL A 2 -20.36 -11.00 -1.56
N ASN A 3 -19.75 -10.62 -0.43
CA ASN A 3 -20.50 -10.01 0.66
C ASN A 3 -20.79 -8.56 0.27
N SER A 4 -22.07 -8.21 0.18
CA SER A 4 -22.53 -6.84 -0.10
C SER A 4 -23.03 -6.21 1.19
N MET A 5 -22.60 -4.97 1.46
CA MET A 5 -23.06 -4.16 2.58
C MET A 5 -23.44 -2.77 2.05
N GLY A 6 -24.66 -2.32 2.34
CA GLY A 6 -25.17 -1.01 1.93
C GLY A 6 -24.94 0.05 3.00
N TYR A 7 -24.60 1.27 2.58
CA TYR A 7 -24.45 2.43 3.46
C TYR A 7 -25.13 3.65 2.84
N THR A 8 -25.78 4.45 3.68
CA THR A 8 -26.40 5.71 3.25
C THR A 8 -25.35 6.82 3.20
N VAL A 9 -25.34 7.57 2.11
CA VAL A 9 -24.56 8.80 1.99
C VAL A 9 -25.18 9.85 2.92
N THR A 10 -24.36 10.44 3.78
CA THR A 10 -24.83 11.48 4.71
C THR A 10 -25.13 12.77 3.97
N GLU A 11 -25.79 13.72 4.64
CA GLU A 11 -26.07 15.06 4.09
C GLU A 11 -24.80 15.78 3.57
N LYS A 12 -23.64 15.47 4.14
CA LYS A 12 -22.34 16.05 3.73
C LYS A 12 -21.67 15.30 2.59
N GLY A 13 -22.35 14.34 1.96
CA GLY A 13 -21.79 13.55 0.86
C GLY A 13 -20.78 12.48 1.29
N THR A 14 -20.72 12.14 2.59
CA THR A 14 -19.76 11.14 3.10
C THR A 14 -20.41 9.78 3.29
N VAL A 15 -19.62 8.71 3.11
CA VAL A 15 -20.01 7.33 3.42
C VAL A 15 -19.13 6.76 4.53
N THR A 16 -19.74 6.03 5.47
CA THR A 16 -18.98 5.42 6.57
C THR A 16 -18.29 4.14 6.08
N ILE A 17 -16.96 4.10 6.17
CA ILE A 17 -16.20 2.86 5.89
C ILE A 17 -16.43 1.88 7.07
N PRO A 18 -16.93 0.65 6.84
CA PRO A 18 -17.22 -0.33 7.88
C PRO A 18 -16.00 -0.67 8.73
N ALA A 19 -16.21 -1.03 10.00
CA ALA A 19 -15.11 -1.40 10.91
C ALA A 19 -14.27 -2.58 10.39
N GLU A 20 -14.90 -3.56 9.75
CA GLU A 20 -14.24 -4.73 9.16
C GLU A 20 -13.28 -4.32 8.03
N ILE A 21 -13.73 -3.43 7.14
CA ILE A 21 -12.91 -2.88 6.04
C ILE A 21 -11.78 -2.03 6.61
N ARG A 22 -12.05 -1.15 7.58
CA ARG A 22 -11.01 -0.34 8.21
C ARG A 22 -9.90 -1.19 8.82
N LYS A 23 -10.26 -2.25 9.57
CA LYS A 23 -9.29 -3.17 10.17
C LYS A 23 -8.49 -3.92 9.10
N LYS A 24 -9.16 -4.42 8.06
CA LYS A 24 -8.52 -5.18 6.98
C LYS A 24 -7.46 -4.36 6.24
N TYR A 25 -7.73 -3.08 5.99
CA TYR A 25 -6.86 -2.19 5.21
C TYR A 25 -6.06 -1.19 6.07
N GLY A 26 -6.05 -1.36 7.39
CA GLY A 26 -5.28 -0.48 8.29
C GLY A 26 -5.73 1.00 8.29
N LEU A 27 -6.98 1.28 7.92
CA LEU A 27 -7.50 2.64 7.86
C LEU A 27 -7.76 3.18 9.28
N LYS A 28 -7.03 4.23 9.65
CA LYS A 28 -7.10 4.93 10.94
C LYS A 28 -7.62 6.36 10.73
N LYS A 29 -7.90 7.06 11.83
CA LYS A 29 -8.24 8.49 11.77
C LYS A 29 -7.08 9.24 11.08
N GLY A 30 -7.40 9.99 10.02
CA GLY A 30 -6.41 10.72 9.23
C GLY A 30 -5.82 9.94 8.05
N SER A 31 -6.17 8.65 7.87
CA SER A 31 -5.84 7.92 6.64
C SER A 31 -6.46 8.61 5.43
N VAL A 32 -5.69 8.66 4.35
CA VAL A 32 -6.12 9.19 3.06
C VAL A 32 -6.54 8.02 2.18
N VAL A 33 -7.60 8.21 1.40
CA VAL A 33 -8.08 7.26 0.40
C VAL A 33 -8.28 7.98 -0.92
N GLU A 34 -7.98 7.30 -2.01
CA GLU A 34 -8.19 7.77 -3.37
C GLU A 34 -9.37 7.02 -3.98
N PHE A 35 -10.19 7.76 -4.74
CA PHE A 35 -11.29 7.20 -5.51
C PHE A 35 -10.87 7.13 -6.97
N ILE A 36 -10.97 5.95 -7.56
CA ILE A 36 -10.64 5.71 -8.97
C ILE A 36 -11.90 5.16 -9.64
N GLU A 37 -12.36 5.84 -10.68
CA GLU A 37 -13.44 5.34 -11.54
C GLU A 37 -12.91 4.22 -12.45
N THR A 38 -13.64 3.11 -12.49
CA THR A 38 -13.36 1.95 -13.35
C THR A 38 -14.65 1.50 -14.03
N ASP A 39 -14.53 0.63 -15.04
CA ASP A 39 -15.69 0.08 -15.76
C ASP A 39 -16.62 -0.76 -14.86
N GLU A 40 -16.10 -1.29 -13.75
CA GLU A 40 -16.86 -2.10 -12.78
C GLU A 40 -17.42 -1.29 -11.61
N GLY A 41 -17.02 -0.02 -11.47
CA GLY A 41 -17.49 0.87 -10.41
C GLY A 41 -16.40 1.79 -9.86
N ILE A 42 -16.51 2.16 -8.59
CA ILE A 42 -15.56 3.05 -7.93
C ILE A 42 -14.64 2.22 -7.03
N LEU A 43 -13.34 2.26 -7.31
CA LEU A 43 -12.31 1.66 -6.48
C LEU A 43 -11.85 2.66 -5.42
N LEU A 44 -11.80 2.19 -4.17
CA LEU A 44 -11.29 2.95 -3.04
C LEU A 44 -9.93 2.40 -2.62
N ILE A 45 -8.86 3.17 -2.78
CA ILE A 45 -7.50 2.74 -2.47
C ILE A 45 -6.94 3.55 -1.28
N PRO A 46 -6.43 2.89 -0.22
CA PRO A 46 -5.68 3.58 0.82
C PRO A 46 -4.39 4.18 0.27
N VAL A 47 -4.13 5.45 0.57
CA VAL A 47 -2.86 6.11 0.26
C VAL A 47 -1.98 6.04 1.50
N VAL A 48 -0.84 5.37 1.38
CA VAL A 48 0.15 5.25 2.45
C VAL A 48 1.30 6.23 2.15
N PRO A 49 1.51 7.26 2.99
CA PRO A 49 2.64 8.18 2.83
C PRO A 49 3.97 7.43 2.93
N LEU A 50 4.96 7.86 2.15
CA LEU A 50 6.30 7.23 2.15
C LEU A 50 6.95 7.30 3.54
N GLU A 51 6.66 8.35 4.31
CA GLU A 51 7.13 8.52 5.68
C GLU A 51 6.61 7.43 6.62
N GLU A 52 5.38 6.93 6.40
CA GLU A 52 4.84 5.81 7.16
C GLU A 52 5.49 4.47 6.80
N LEU A 53 6.14 4.38 5.63
CA LEU A 53 6.86 3.19 5.19
C LEU A 53 8.28 3.12 5.75
N PHE A 54 8.80 4.19 6.35
CA PHE A 54 10.17 4.21 6.86
C PHE A 54 10.37 3.15 7.96
N GLY A 55 11.23 2.16 7.67
CA GLY A 55 11.54 1.07 8.59
C GLY A 55 10.45 0.00 8.71
N ILE A 56 9.50 -0.06 7.76
CA ILE A 56 8.48 -1.12 7.67
C ILE A 56 9.07 -2.54 7.66
N ASP A 57 10.31 -2.63 7.22
CA ASP A 57 11.08 -3.83 6.94
C ASP A 57 12.15 -4.12 8.01
N LYS A 58 12.17 -3.35 9.11
CA LYS A 58 13.18 -3.45 10.18
C LYS A 58 13.35 -4.86 10.75
N ALA A 59 12.29 -5.67 10.77
CA ALA A 59 12.34 -7.05 11.26
C ALA A 59 13.13 -8.01 10.35
N ARG A 60 13.35 -7.64 9.08
CA ARG A 60 14.07 -8.43 8.07
C ARG A 60 15.33 -7.71 7.59
N ARG A 61 15.88 -6.84 8.44
CA ARG A 61 17.01 -5.96 8.08
C ARG A 61 18.18 -6.75 7.51
N GLU A 62 18.62 -7.80 8.19
CA GLU A 62 19.78 -8.60 7.76
C GLU A 62 19.54 -9.27 6.40
N GLU A 63 18.36 -9.84 6.16
CA GLU A 63 17.98 -10.45 4.88
C GLU A 63 17.98 -9.41 3.74
N ILE A 64 17.37 -8.25 3.99
CA ILE A 64 17.30 -7.16 3.01
C ILE A 64 18.68 -6.61 2.69
N TYR A 65 19.54 -6.49 3.71
CA TYR A 65 20.91 -6.01 3.51
C TYR A 65 21.73 -7.00 2.69
N GLN A 66 21.51 -8.31 2.81
CA GLN A 66 22.15 -9.29 1.94
C GLN A 66 21.66 -9.18 0.50
N ILE A 67 20.34 -9.10 0.28
CA ILE A 67 19.76 -8.91 -1.06
C ILE A 67 20.31 -7.66 -1.73
N ILE A 68 20.38 -6.54 -1.00
CA ILE A 68 20.97 -5.29 -1.52
C ILE A 68 22.44 -5.51 -1.90
N ARG A 69 23.20 -6.23 -1.08
CA ARG A 69 24.63 -6.48 -1.33
C ARG A 69 24.83 -7.31 -2.60
N GLU A 70 24.09 -8.41 -2.73
CA GLU A 70 24.09 -9.29 -3.90
C GLU A 70 23.75 -8.51 -5.17
N LEU A 71 22.67 -7.70 -5.15
CA LEU A 71 22.28 -6.85 -6.27
C LEU A 71 23.36 -5.83 -6.67
N GLN A 72 24.10 -5.27 -5.70
CA GLN A 72 25.18 -4.33 -5.98
C GLN A 72 26.42 -5.02 -6.54
N GLU A 73 26.69 -6.27 -6.14
CA GLU A 73 27.79 -7.08 -6.69
C GLU A 73 27.51 -7.49 -8.14
N GLU A 74 26.28 -7.92 -8.45
CA GLU A 74 25.86 -8.25 -9.81
C GLU A 74 26.02 -7.06 -10.75
N ARG A 75 25.46 -5.90 -10.38
CA ARG A 75 25.59 -4.66 -11.17
C ARG A 75 27.04 -4.24 -11.41
N ARG A 76 27.93 -4.50 -10.45
CA ARG A 76 29.35 -4.19 -10.59
C ARG A 76 30.05 -5.13 -11.57
N ARG A 77 29.66 -6.42 -11.59
CA ARG A 77 30.19 -7.39 -12.57
C ARG A 77 29.74 -7.05 -13.98
N GLU A 78 28.45 -6.78 -14.17
CA GLU A 78 27.89 -6.36 -15.47
C GLU A 78 28.63 -5.14 -16.02
N ALA A 79 28.83 -4.10 -15.19
CA ALA A 79 29.55 -2.90 -15.60
C ALA A 79 31.04 -3.15 -15.95
N SER A 80 31.65 -4.20 -15.40
CA SER A 80 33.05 -4.57 -15.71
C SER A 80 33.19 -5.54 -16.88
N GLU A 81 32.11 -6.19 -17.30
CA GLU A 81 32.08 -7.11 -18.45
C GLU A 81 31.71 -6.39 -19.76
N GLU A 82 31.12 -5.19 -19.66
CA GLU A 82 30.85 -4.29 -20.80
C GLU A 82 32.06 -3.41 -21.22
N GLU A 83 33.19 -3.48 -20.49
CA GLU A 83 34.42 -2.71 -20.71
C GLU A 83 35.56 -3.59 -21.26
#